data_AF-A0A7W0V730-F1
#
_entry.id   AF-A0A7W0V730-F1
#
_cell.length_a   1.000
_cell.length_b   1.000
_cell.length_c   1.000
_cell.angle_alpha   90.00
_cell.angle_beta   90.00
_cell.angle_gamma   90.00
#
_symmetry.space_group_name_H-M   'P 1'
#
loop_
_entity.id
_entity.type
_entity.pdbx_description
1 polymer ?
#
loop_
_entity_poly.entity_id
_entity_poly.type
_entity_poly.pdbx_seq_one_letter_code
_entity_poly.pdbx_strand_id
1 'polypeptide(L)'
;MIGNGGNAGAWVNERFEQIMAEAETYTDEARLAELMKEAQAILTEQDPPNIYYGQLKWYTVLRADIEGFVPNPLYLSSYPFYEMSRTR
;
A
#
# COMPACT_ATOMS: atom_id res chain seq x y z
N MET A 1 -14.75 7.40 -12.81
CA MET A 1 -15.65 6.67 -11.88
C MET A 1 -15.45 7.25 -10.49
N ILE A 2 -16.51 7.62 -9.77
CA ILE A 2 -16.38 8.04 -8.37
C ILE A 2 -15.98 6.80 -7.55
N GLY A 3 -14.73 6.77 -7.09
CA GLY A 3 -14.24 6.04 -5.93
C GLY A 3 -14.68 4.59 -5.74
N ASN A 4 -13.77 3.65 -6.05
CA ASN A 4 -13.68 2.41 -5.28
C ASN A 4 -13.65 2.80 -3.78
N GLY A 5 -14.38 2.10 -2.90
CA GLY A 5 -14.76 2.55 -1.54
C GLY A 5 -13.63 2.97 -0.56
N GLY A 6 -12.37 2.97 -0.99
CA GLY A 6 -11.21 3.47 -0.27
C GLY A 6 -10.92 4.98 -0.42
N ASN A 7 -11.57 5.72 -1.33
CA ASN A 7 -11.38 7.17 -1.44
C ASN A 7 -12.34 7.95 -0.52
N ALA A 8 -12.05 7.97 0.78
CA ALA A 8 -12.89 8.65 1.78
C ALA A 8 -12.94 10.18 1.61
N GLY A 9 -11.93 10.78 0.96
CA GLY A 9 -11.85 12.22 0.72
C GLY A 9 -12.64 12.72 -0.48
N ALA A 10 -13.28 11.81 -1.24
CA ALA A 10 -13.94 12.11 -2.51
C ALA A 10 -13.07 12.91 -3.50
N TRP A 11 -11.75 12.73 -3.40
CA TRP A 11 -10.78 13.45 -4.23
C TRP A 11 -10.80 12.95 -5.67
N VAL A 12 -10.61 13.84 -6.64
CA VAL A 12 -10.61 13.54 -8.07
C VAL A 12 -9.51 14.33 -8.74
N ASN A 13 -8.64 13.65 -9.49
CA ASN A 13 -7.61 14.27 -10.30
C ASN A 13 -7.44 13.50 -11.62
N GLU A 14 -7.74 14.16 -12.74
CA GLU A 14 -7.78 13.50 -14.06
C GLU A 14 -6.42 12.93 -14.47
N ARG A 15 -5.33 13.65 -14.20
CA ARG A 15 -3.99 13.18 -14.54
C ARG A 15 -3.61 11.95 -13.73
N PHE A 16 -3.93 11.95 -12.43
CA PHE A 16 -3.71 10.78 -11.59
C PHE A 16 -4.44 9.55 -12.11
N GLU A 17 -5.72 9.68 -12.51
CA GLU A 17 -6.50 8.58 -13.10
C GLU A 17 -5.88 8.05 -14.40
N GLN A 18 -5.39 8.94 -15.28
CA GLN A 18 -4.68 8.53 -16.50
C GLN A 18 -3.40 7.74 -16.19
N ILE A 19 -2.62 8.19 -15.19
CA ILE A 19 -1.40 7.50 -14.76
C ILE A 19 -1.75 6.10 -14.25
N MET A 20 -2.78 5.96 -13.40
CA MET A 20 -3.21 4.66 -12.88
C MET A 20 -3.67 3.71 -14.00
N ALA A 21 -4.41 4.22 -14.99
CA ALA A 21 -4.85 3.42 -16.13
C ALA A 21 -3.68 2.93 -17.00
N GLU A 22 -2.66 3.77 -17.24
CA GLU A 22 -1.45 3.35 -17.96
C GLU A 22 -0.64 2.32 -17.15
N ALA A 23 -0.49 2.57 -15.85
CA ALA A 23 0.22 1.70 -14.93
C ALA A 23 -0.45 0.33 -14.71
N GLU A 24 -1.75 0.16 -15.01
CA GLU A 24 -2.43 -1.13 -14.90
C GLU A 24 -1.95 -2.14 -15.97
N THR A 25 -1.57 -1.64 -17.14
CA THR A 25 -1.22 -2.47 -18.31
C THR A 25 0.25 -2.37 -18.73
N TYR A 26 1.10 -1.83 -17.86
CA TYR A 26 2.51 -1.64 -18.11
C TYR A 26 3.27 -2.95 -18.41
N THR A 27 4.29 -2.85 -19.25
CA THR A 27 5.24 -3.94 -19.53
C THR A 27 6.70 -3.50 -19.42
N ASP A 28 6.95 -2.19 -19.27
CA ASP A 28 8.27 -1.58 -19.09
C ASP A 28 8.38 -1.01 -17.67
N GLU A 29 9.32 -1.54 -16.90
CA GLU A 29 9.57 -1.12 -15.51
C GLU A 29 10.09 0.31 -15.41
N ALA A 30 10.88 0.78 -16.38
CA ALA A 30 11.39 2.15 -16.38
C ALA A 30 10.23 3.14 -16.53
N ARG A 31 9.30 2.81 -17.43
CA ARG A 31 8.09 3.60 -17.64
C ARG A 31 7.18 3.59 -16.41
N LEU A 32 6.99 2.44 -15.76
CA LEU A 32 6.24 2.37 -14.51
C LEU A 32 6.87 3.26 -13.43
N ALA A 33 8.20 3.24 -13.29
CA ALA A 33 8.89 4.06 -12.30
C ALA A 33 8.71 5.56 -12.55
N GLU A 34 8.69 6.01 -13.80
CA GLU A 34 8.38 7.40 -14.16
C GLU A 34 6.94 7.78 -13.79
N LEU A 35 5.98 6.94 -14.19
CA LEU A 35 4.56 7.13 -13.88
C LEU A 35 4.31 7.22 -12.37
N MET A 36 4.93 6.33 -11.59
CA MET A 36 4.77 6.31 -10.14
C MET A 36 5.39 7.52 -9.45
N LYS A 37 6.51 8.06 -9.96
CA LYS A 37 7.10 9.31 -9.45
C LYS A 37 6.16 10.49 -9.69
N GLU A 38 5.55 10.57 -10.88
CA GLU A 38 4.58 11.62 -11.19
C GLU A 38 3.33 11.50 -10.31
N ALA A 39 2.78 10.29 -10.15
CA ALA A 39 1.66 10.05 -9.24
C ALA A 39 1.98 10.46 -7.79
N GLN A 40 3.18 10.14 -7.29
CA GLN A 40 3.60 10.57 -5.96
C GLN A 40 3.68 12.10 -5.86
N ALA A 41 4.27 12.79 -6.84
CA ALA A 41 4.35 14.24 -6.84
C ALA A 41 2.96 14.90 -6.84
N ILE A 42 1.98 14.34 -7.57
CA ILE A 42 0.58 14.80 -7.51
C ILE A 42 0.04 14.66 -6.09
N LEU A 43 0.19 13.46 -5.51
CA LEU A 43 -0.35 13.14 -4.20
C LEU A 43 0.31 13.91 -3.05
N THR A 44 1.57 14.32 -3.16
CA THR A 44 2.31 14.91 -2.03
C THR A 44 2.62 16.40 -2.17
N GLU A 45 2.69 16.93 -3.39
CA GLU A 45 3.17 18.29 -3.64
C GLU A 45 2.18 19.16 -4.42
N GLN A 46 1.55 18.62 -5.46
CA GLN A 46 0.77 19.43 -6.40
C GLN A 46 -0.70 19.54 -6.02
N ASP A 47 -1.31 18.42 -5.61
CA ASP A 47 -2.74 18.33 -5.27
C ASP A 47 -2.96 17.26 -4.19
N PRO A 48 -2.46 17.50 -2.95
CA PRO A 48 -2.48 16.49 -1.91
C PRO A 48 -3.90 16.24 -1.38
N PRO A 49 -4.45 15.02 -1.51
CA PRO A 49 -5.78 14.69 -0.96
C PRO A 49 -5.77 14.45 0.55
N ASN A 50 -4.59 14.27 1.14
CA ASN A 50 -4.41 13.89 2.54
C ASN A 50 -3.18 14.59 3.14
N ILE A 51 -3.09 14.61 4.47
CA ILE A 51 -1.90 15.02 5.20
C ILE A 51 -1.06 13.76 5.49
N TYR A 52 0.06 13.61 4.79
CA TYR A 52 0.96 12.47 4.95
C TYR A 52 1.90 12.68 6.15
N TYR A 53 1.57 12.06 7.29
CA TYR A 53 2.30 12.27 8.55
C TYR A 53 3.52 11.36 8.73
N GLY A 54 3.48 10.13 8.21
CA GLY A 54 4.59 9.18 8.33
C GLY A 54 4.20 7.74 8.04
N GLN A 55 5.19 6.84 8.14
CA GLN A 55 5.01 5.39 7.98
C GLN A 55 5.07 4.70 9.35
N LEU A 56 4.14 3.78 9.60
CA LEU A 56 4.05 3.06 10.87
C LEU A 56 5.01 1.86 10.90
N LYS A 57 5.67 1.66 12.04
CA LYS A 57 6.24 0.34 12.38
C LYS A 57 5.14 -0.51 12.98
N TRP A 58 4.80 -1.61 12.31
CA TRP A 58 3.76 -2.53 12.77
C TRP A 58 4.37 -3.58 13.69
N TYR A 59 4.06 -3.50 14.99
CA TYR A 59 4.58 -4.44 15.98
C TYR A 59 3.60 -5.58 16.19
N THR A 60 4.11 -6.81 16.13
CA THR A 60 3.40 -8.02 16.53
C THR A 60 4.09 -8.60 17.76
N VAL A 61 3.33 -8.74 18.85
CA VAL A 61 3.83 -9.34 20.11
C VAL A 61 3.23 -10.73 20.24
N LEU A 62 4.09 -11.73 20.36
CA LEU A 62 3.71 -13.14 20.48
C LEU A 62 4.29 -13.71 21.78
N ARG A 63 3.71 -14.81 22.27
CA ARG A 63 4.32 -15.57 23.36
C ARG A 63 5.66 -16.16 22.91
N ALA A 64 6.58 -16.34 23.84
CA ALA A 64 7.92 -16.87 23.56
C ALA A 64 7.91 -18.32 23.03
N ASP A 65 6.84 -19.08 23.29
CA ASP A 65 6.66 -20.45 22.82
C ASP A 65 5.89 -20.54 21.49
N ILE A 66 5.73 -19.44 20.75
CA ILE A 66 5.11 -19.44 19.41
C ILE A 66 6.19 -19.46 18.34
N GLU A 67 6.06 -20.40 17.40
CA GLU A 67 6.90 -20.50 16.20
C GLU A 67 6.06 -20.35 14.91
N GLY A 68 6.73 -20.24 13.76
CA GLY A 68 6.09 -20.20 12.44
C GLY A 68 5.49 -18.85 12.02
N PHE A 69 5.63 -17.80 12.85
CA PHE A 69 5.21 -16.46 12.45
C PHE A 69 6.21 -15.80 11.51
N VAL A 70 5.75 -15.43 10.31
CA VAL A 70 6.46 -14.56 9.36
C VAL A 70 5.55 -13.37 9.04
N PRO A 71 5.98 -12.12 9.28
CA PRO A 71 5.16 -10.95 9.00
C PRO A 71 4.95 -10.77 7.49
N ASN A 72 3.71 -10.46 7.08
CA ASN A 72 3.41 -10.13 5.70
C ASN A 72 3.61 -8.62 5.46
N PRO A 73 4.56 -8.20 4.60
CA PRO A 73 4.85 -6.78 4.37
C PRO A 73 3.75 -6.03 3.62
N LEU A 74 2.85 -6.74 2.92
CA LEU A 74 1.71 -6.15 2.21
C LEU A 74 0.43 -6.12 3.06
N TYR A 75 0.24 -7.14 3.89
CA TYR A 75 -0.94 -7.28 4.74
C TYR A 75 -0.55 -7.32 6.21
N LEU A 76 -0.36 -6.13 6.79
CA LEU A 76 0.18 -5.94 8.14
C LEU A 76 -0.63 -6.64 9.25
N SER A 77 -1.92 -6.88 9.02
CA SER A 77 -2.84 -7.56 9.97
C SER A 77 -3.14 -9.01 9.61
N SER A 78 -2.41 -9.61 8.67
CA SER A 78 -2.57 -11.01 8.28
C SER A 78 -1.60 -11.90 9.03
N TYR A 79 -2.09 -13.06 9.46
CA TYR A 79 -1.34 -14.02 10.25
C TYR A 79 -1.37 -15.39 9.57
N PRO A 80 -0.21 -16.07 9.42
CA PRO A 80 -0.16 -17.39 8.82
C PRO A 80 -0.57 -18.48 9.83
N PHE A 81 -1.84 -18.50 10.25
CA PHE A 81 -2.32 -19.37 11.33
C PHE A 81 -2.09 -20.86 11.11
N TYR A 82 -1.99 -21.31 9.86
CA TYR A 82 -1.69 -22.72 9.53
C TYR A 82 -0.21 -23.09 9.68
N GLU A 83 0.68 -22.10 9.70
CA GLU A 83 2.12 -22.28 9.90
C GLU A 83 2.52 -22.05 11.35
N MET A 84 1.68 -21.34 12.10
CA MET A 84 1.93 -21.00 13.51
C MET A 84 1.61 -22.16 14.44
N SER A 85 2.50 -22.43 15.38
CA SER A 85 2.33 -23.50 16.38
C SER A 85 2.98 -23.13 17.72
N ARG A 86 2.76 -23.96 18.75
CA ARG A 86 3.46 -23.83 20.04
C ARG A 86 4.61 -24.83 20.12
N THR A 87 5.80 -24.34 20.42
CA THR A 87 6.93 -25.20 20.82
C THR A 87 6.62 -25.78 22.19
N ARG A 88 6.62 -27.11 22.32
CA ARG A 88 6.27 -27.83 23.56
C ARG A 88 7.09 -27.39 24.77
#